data_AF-A0A9P5XI26-F1
#
_entry.id   AF-A0A9P5XI26-F1
#
_cell.length_a   1.000
_cell.length_b   1.000
_cell.length_c   1.000
_cell.angle_alpha   90.00
_cell.angle_beta   90.00
_cell.angle_gamma   90.00
#
_symmetry.space_group_name_H-M   'P 1'
#
loop_
_entity.id
_entity.type
_entity.pdbx_description
1 polymer ?
#
loop_
_entity_poly.entity_id
_entity_poly.type
_entity_poly.pdbx_seq_one_letter_code
_entity_poly.pdbx_strand_id
1 'polypeptide(L)'
;MGVVQIRQYSNVAGLAVLVYDQILTWEQEVQYIWSGSDIFVKSSYCLSRYLALIIQIVGIIHSSPSVLLRRKGNCLPWFTFQVYTTYLLLWNLELVMMTRVYALYGRTPPMGALLVVWFIISRVLNIWSGMESLKGLEPNLFCTTTETPEDSKWFSLTVVINQFLLWVLTYYKYRSAVREGWSKHPIVRVVVRDNLWVFIILSGIIISLLPYSLYIQQVGNIVFR
;
A
#
# COMPACT_ATOMS: atom_id res chain seq x y z
N MET A 1 18.95 21.10 1.55
CA MET A 1 17.88 21.71 0.72
C MET A 1 17.39 20.81 -0.40
N GLY A 2 18.27 20.11 -1.14
CA GLY A 2 17.85 19.26 -2.28
C GLY A 2 16.80 18.19 -1.97
N VAL A 3 16.90 17.49 -0.82
CA VAL A 3 15.95 16.42 -0.44
C VAL A 3 14.51 16.94 -0.26
N VAL A 4 14.34 18.14 0.29
CA VAL A 4 13.02 18.75 0.51
C VAL A 4 12.39 19.14 -0.84
N GLN A 5 13.18 19.71 -1.75
CA GLN A 5 12.71 20.08 -3.08
C GLN A 5 12.30 18.86 -3.92
N ILE A 6 13.11 17.79 -3.90
CA ILE A 6 12.79 16.53 -4.60
C ILE A 6 11.45 15.98 -4.09
N ARG A 7 11.25 15.92 -2.77
CA ARG A 7 9.99 15.46 -2.17
C ARG A 7 8.79 16.28 -2.63
N GLN A 8 8.93 17.61 -2.73
CA GLN A 8 7.85 18.47 -3.21
C GLN A 8 7.52 18.23 -4.67
N TYR A 9 8.52 18.17 -5.56
CA TYR A 9 8.31 17.89 -6.97
C TYR A 9 7.67 16.51 -7.18
N SER A 10 8.12 15.48 -6.46
CA SER A 10 7.52 14.14 -6.52
C SER A 10 6.07 14.13 -6.04
N ASN A 11 5.74 14.86 -4.96
CA ASN A 11 4.37 14.95 -4.46
C ASN A 11 3.44 15.66 -5.45
N VAL A 12 3.90 16.77 -6.05
CA VAL A 12 3.13 17.52 -7.06
C VAL A 12 2.93 16.69 -8.32
N ALA A 13 3.98 16.02 -8.81
CA ALA A 13 3.89 15.13 -9.96
C ALA A 13 2.94 13.95 -9.67
N GLY A 14 3.04 13.34 -8.49
CA GLY A 14 2.14 12.27 -8.06
C GLY A 14 0.68 12.71 -7.99
N LEU A 15 0.41 13.91 -7.46
CA LEU A 15 -0.93 14.49 -7.45
C LEU A 15 -1.45 14.71 -8.88
N ALA A 16 -0.63 15.29 -9.76
CA ALA A 16 -1.02 15.56 -11.14
C ALA A 16 -1.41 14.26 -11.88
N VAL A 17 -0.62 13.20 -11.72
CA VAL A 17 -0.91 11.89 -12.31
C VAL A 17 -2.20 11.29 -11.73
N LEU A 18 -2.41 11.36 -10.41
CA LEU A 18 -3.63 10.85 -9.78
C LEU A 18 -4.89 11.60 -10.22
N VAL A 19 -4.82 12.93 -10.31
CA VAL A 19 -5.93 13.76 -10.79
C VAL A 19 -6.19 13.49 -12.28
N TYR A 20 -5.13 13.30 -13.07
CA TYR A 20 -5.28 12.96 -14.49
C TYR A 20 -5.96 11.60 -14.67
N ASP A 21 -5.53 10.57 -13.93
CA ASP A 21 -6.21 9.27 -13.91
C ASP A 21 -7.66 9.39 -13.44
N GLN A 22 -7.92 10.28 -12.46
CA GLN A 22 -9.25 10.56 -11.94
C GLN A 22 -10.22 11.00 -13.04
N ILE A 23 -9.78 11.99 -13.82
CA ILE A 23 -10.57 12.59 -14.89
C ILE A 23 -10.82 11.56 -15.99
N LEU A 24 -9.81 10.77 -16.34
CA LEU A 24 -9.87 9.84 -17.47
C LEU A 24 -10.81 8.65 -17.21
N THR A 25 -10.94 8.21 -15.96
CA THR A 25 -11.78 7.05 -15.60
C THR A 25 -13.13 7.41 -14.98
N TRP A 26 -13.44 8.71 -14.84
CA TRP A 26 -14.68 9.22 -14.24
C TRP A 26 -15.96 8.69 -14.90
N GLU A 27 -16.02 8.68 -16.23
CA GLU A 27 -17.21 8.21 -16.97
C GLU A 27 -17.52 6.73 -16.64
N GLN A 28 -16.47 5.91 -16.62
CA GLN A 28 -16.57 4.48 -16.31
C GLN A 28 -16.96 4.26 -14.84
N GLU A 29 -16.46 5.09 -13.91
CA GLU A 29 -16.83 5.00 -12.50
C GLU A 29 -18.33 5.20 -12.28
N VAL A 30 -18.88 6.27 -12.86
CA VAL A 30 -20.31 6.61 -12.73
C VAL A 30 -21.16 5.47 -13.26
N GLN A 31 -20.77 4.91 -14.41
CA GLN A 31 -21.53 3.84 -15.05
C GLN A 31 -21.40 2.48 -14.35
N TYR A 32 -20.22 2.09 -13.86
CA TYR A 32 -19.98 0.71 -13.37
C TYR A 32 -19.94 0.58 -11.85
N ILE A 33 -19.54 1.64 -11.13
CA ILE A 33 -19.32 1.57 -9.69
C ILE A 33 -20.49 2.20 -8.95
N TRP A 34 -20.89 3.41 -9.35
CA TRP A 34 -21.94 4.15 -8.66
C TRP A 34 -23.34 3.57 -8.92
N SER A 35 -23.55 2.99 -10.11
CA SER A 35 -24.79 2.28 -10.48
C SER A 35 -24.96 0.92 -9.79
N GLY A 36 -23.85 0.29 -9.34
CA GLY A 36 -23.88 -1.03 -8.72
C GLY A 36 -24.60 -1.04 -7.36
N SER A 37 -25.05 -2.21 -6.90
CA SER A 37 -25.70 -2.34 -5.58
C SER A 37 -24.72 -2.71 -4.45
N ASP A 38 -23.50 -3.15 -4.78
CA ASP A 38 -22.57 -3.69 -3.78
C ASP A 38 -21.84 -2.58 -3.02
N ILE A 39 -22.25 -2.38 -1.76
CA ILE A 39 -21.67 -1.36 -0.89
C ILE A 39 -20.21 -1.64 -0.53
N PHE A 40 -19.78 -2.90 -0.52
CA PHE A 40 -18.40 -3.27 -0.24
C PHE A 40 -17.47 -2.80 -1.36
N VAL A 41 -17.84 -3.07 -2.61
CA VAL A 41 -17.06 -2.64 -3.78
C VAL A 41 -17.01 -1.12 -3.86
N LYS A 42 -18.13 -0.43 -3.64
CA LYS A 42 -18.19 1.03 -3.60
C LYS A 42 -17.29 1.62 -2.51
N SER A 43 -17.38 1.10 -1.30
CA SER A 43 -16.57 1.56 -0.16
C SER A 43 -15.09 1.34 -0.42
N SER A 44 -14.71 0.15 -0.90
CA SER A 44 -13.32 -0.18 -1.20
C SER A 44 -12.74 0.71 -2.30
N TYR A 45 -13.53 0.98 -3.34
CA TYR A 45 -13.13 1.88 -4.42
C TYR A 45 -13.01 3.33 -3.94
N CYS A 46 -13.97 3.79 -3.13
CA CYS A 46 -13.95 5.14 -2.59
C CYS A 46 -12.73 5.35 -1.69
N LEU A 47 -12.45 4.37 -0.83
CA LEU A 47 -11.32 4.38 0.08
C LEU A 47 -9.99 4.36 -0.69
N SER A 48 -9.81 3.53 -1.72
CA SER A 48 -8.54 3.49 -2.44
C SER A 48 -8.23 4.80 -3.18
N ARG A 49 -9.26 5.49 -3.68
CA ARG A 49 -9.10 6.59 -4.62
C ARG A 49 -9.21 7.97 -3.99
N TYR A 50 -10.29 8.24 -3.25
CA TYR A 50 -10.50 9.55 -2.63
C TYR A 50 -9.59 9.75 -1.43
N LEU A 51 -9.36 8.71 -0.62
CA LEU A 51 -8.44 8.79 0.50
C LEU A 51 -7.01 9.07 0.00
N ALA A 52 -6.55 8.37 -1.04
CA ALA A 52 -5.23 8.58 -1.63
C ALA A 52 -5.05 10.03 -2.15
N LEU A 53 -6.07 10.57 -2.82
CA LEU A 53 -6.08 11.97 -3.27
C LEU A 53 -6.01 12.95 -2.09
N ILE A 54 -6.85 12.76 -1.06
CA ILE A 54 -6.85 13.62 0.13
C ILE A 54 -5.48 13.62 0.79
N ILE A 55 -4.87 12.45 1.00
CA ILE A 55 -3.54 12.35 1.63
C ILE A 55 -2.49 13.09 0.81
N GLN A 56 -2.50 12.97 -0.52
CA GLN A 56 -1.51 13.62 -1.38
C GLN A 56 -1.66 15.15 -1.36
N ILE A 57 -2.89 15.66 -1.38
CA ILE A 57 -3.16 17.10 -1.25
C ILE A 57 -2.63 17.61 0.09
N VAL A 58 -2.99 16.92 1.18
CA VAL A 58 -2.58 17.32 2.53
C VAL A 58 -1.06 17.16 2.69
N GLY A 59 -0.45 16.16 2.06
CA GLY A 59 1.00 15.96 2.00
C GLY A 59 1.76 17.09 1.32
N ILE A 60 1.22 17.68 0.26
CA ILE A 60 1.81 18.87 -0.38
C ILE A 60 1.78 20.05 0.59
N ILE A 61 0.64 20.32 1.22
CA ILE A 61 0.47 21.42 2.18
C ILE A 61 1.46 21.28 3.35
N HIS A 62 1.55 20.08 3.93
CA HIS A 62 2.43 19.81 5.07
C HIS A 62 3.92 19.72 4.70
N SER A 63 4.25 19.49 3.43
CA SER A 63 5.63 19.52 2.94
C SER A 63 6.13 20.92 2.56
N SER A 64 5.28 21.95 2.67
CA SER A 64 5.67 23.33 2.40
C SER A 64 6.65 23.87 3.46
N PRO A 65 7.76 24.53 3.06
CA PRO A 65 8.79 25.02 4.00
C PRO A 65 8.23 26.01 5.02
N SER A 66 7.21 26.79 4.67
CA SER A 66 6.56 27.75 5.59
C SER A 66 5.79 27.05 6.72
N VAL A 67 5.17 25.90 6.44
CA VAL A 67 4.42 25.10 7.42
C VAL A 67 5.39 24.32 8.31
N LEU A 68 6.46 23.79 7.73
CA LEU A 68 7.52 23.07 8.46
C LEU A 68 8.23 23.99 9.48
N LEU A 69 8.60 25.21 9.09
CA LEU A 69 9.23 26.19 10.00
C LEU A 69 8.31 26.57 11.18
N ARG A 70 7.00 26.66 10.93
CA ARG A 70 6.02 27.07 11.95
C ARG A 70 5.76 25.97 13.00
N ARG A 71 6.02 24.70 12.67
CA ARG A 71 5.63 23.54 13.49
C ARG A 71 6.64 23.16 14.60
N LYS A 72 7.78 23.87 14.71
CA LYS A 72 8.78 23.76 15.81
C LYS A 72 9.02 22.33 16.32
N GLY A 73 9.18 21.35 15.41
CA GLY A 73 9.52 19.97 15.77
C GLY A 73 8.35 19.00 16.05
N ASN A 74 7.09 19.45 16.15
CA ASN A 74 5.92 18.55 16.36
C ASN A 74 5.44 17.90 15.06
N CYS A 75 6.27 17.09 14.41
CA CYS A 75 5.94 16.38 13.17
C CYS A 75 5.39 14.96 13.36
N LEU A 76 5.54 14.40 14.57
CA LEU A 76 5.10 13.05 14.89
C LEU A 76 3.63 12.79 14.53
N PRO A 77 2.65 13.66 14.86
CA PRO A 77 1.25 13.39 14.55
C PRO A 77 0.97 13.29 13.05
N TRP A 78 1.66 14.10 12.23
CA TRP A 78 1.51 14.08 10.78
C TRP A 78 2.12 12.81 10.17
N PHE A 79 3.31 12.44 10.63
CA PHE A 79 3.97 11.22 10.19
C PHE A 79 3.13 9.98 10.54
N THR A 80 2.65 9.91 11.79
CA THR A 80 1.76 8.85 12.25
C THR A 80 0.49 8.77 11.41
N PHE A 81 -0.14 9.91 11.10
CA PHE A 81 -1.31 9.95 10.20
C PHE A 81 -0.98 9.41 8.81
N GLN A 82 0.13 9.84 8.21
CA GLN A 82 0.56 9.37 6.88
C GLN A 82 0.78 7.85 6.86
N VAL A 83 1.42 7.32 7.91
CA VAL A 83 1.68 5.89 8.08
C VAL A 83 0.36 5.11 8.20
N TYR A 84 -0.52 5.47 9.12
CA TYR A 84 -1.83 4.81 9.30
C TYR A 84 -2.66 4.81 8.02
N THR A 85 -2.63 5.92 7.28
CA THR A 85 -3.43 6.01 6.06
C THR A 85 -2.87 5.15 4.93
N THR A 86 -1.54 5.04 4.83
CA THR A 86 -0.87 4.11 3.91
C THR A 86 -1.20 2.65 4.26
N TYR A 87 -1.21 2.31 5.56
CA TYR A 87 -1.65 0.99 6.03
C TYR A 87 -3.09 0.69 5.58
N LEU A 88 -4.00 1.64 5.76
CA LEU A 88 -5.39 1.46 5.39
C LEU A 88 -5.58 1.20 3.88
N LEU A 89 -4.85 1.93 3.03
CA LEU A 89 -4.83 1.71 1.58
C LEU A 89 -4.28 0.33 1.21
N LEU A 90 -3.18 -0.09 1.84
CA LEU A 90 -2.57 -1.39 1.60
C LEU A 90 -3.51 -2.53 2.01
N TRP A 91 -4.19 -2.41 3.15
CA TRP A 91 -5.16 -3.41 3.60
C TRP A 91 -6.37 -3.48 2.67
N ASN A 92 -6.82 -2.33 2.16
CA ASN A 92 -7.88 -2.27 1.17
C ASN A 92 -7.49 -3.04 -0.10
N LEU A 93 -6.27 -2.82 -0.61
CA LEU A 93 -5.73 -3.52 -1.77
C LEU A 93 -5.67 -5.04 -1.56
N GLU A 94 -5.19 -5.49 -0.40
CA GLU A 94 -5.17 -6.92 -0.05
C GLU A 94 -6.57 -7.52 0.02
N LEU A 95 -7.55 -6.82 0.61
CA LEU A 95 -8.94 -7.26 0.66
C LEU A 95 -9.54 -7.41 -0.74
N VAL A 96 -9.28 -6.45 -1.65
CA VAL A 96 -9.71 -6.53 -3.05
C VAL A 96 -9.09 -7.75 -3.74
N MET A 97 -7.82 -8.05 -3.47
CA MET A 97 -7.18 -9.25 -4.03
C MET A 97 -7.76 -10.53 -3.48
N MET A 98 -7.96 -10.61 -2.17
CA MET A 98 -8.53 -11.78 -1.51
C MET A 98 -9.96 -12.06 -1.99
N THR A 99 -10.78 -11.03 -2.17
CA THR A 99 -12.14 -11.19 -2.73
C THR A 99 -12.12 -11.69 -4.18
N ARG A 100 -11.19 -11.20 -5.02
CA ARG A 100 -10.98 -11.72 -6.38
C ARG A 100 -10.55 -13.18 -6.37
N VAL A 101 -9.64 -13.57 -5.47
CA VAL A 101 -9.21 -14.98 -5.31
C VAL A 101 -10.37 -15.84 -4.82
N TYR A 102 -11.13 -15.39 -3.83
CA TYR A 102 -12.29 -16.12 -3.32
C TYR A 102 -13.36 -16.35 -4.40
N ALA A 103 -13.62 -15.34 -5.23
CA ALA A 103 -14.49 -15.47 -6.40
C ALA A 103 -13.93 -16.47 -7.42
N LEU A 104 -12.62 -16.46 -7.67
CA LEU A 104 -11.94 -17.40 -8.58
C LEU A 104 -12.03 -18.86 -8.10
N TYR A 105 -12.07 -19.09 -6.79
CA TYR A 105 -12.27 -20.40 -6.17
C TYR A 105 -13.75 -20.83 -6.08
N GLY A 106 -14.64 -20.15 -6.82
CA GLY A 106 -16.06 -20.50 -6.88
C GLY A 106 -16.81 -20.28 -5.57
N ARG A 107 -16.33 -19.36 -4.72
CA ARG A 107 -16.93 -19.03 -3.41
C ARG A 107 -17.04 -20.24 -2.46
N THR A 108 -16.12 -21.19 -2.57
CA THR A 108 -16.10 -22.36 -1.68
C THR A 108 -15.84 -21.91 -0.22
N PRO A 109 -16.74 -22.25 0.74
CA PRO A 109 -16.62 -21.81 2.12
C PRO A 109 -15.29 -22.16 2.82
N PRO A 110 -14.66 -23.34 2.61
CA PRO A 110 -13.38 -23.64 3.28
C PRO A 110 -12.25 -22.71 2.83
N MET A 111 -12.22 -22.33 1.54
CA MET A 111 -11.22 -21.40 1.02
C MET A 111 -11.44 -19.99 1.55
N GLY A 112 -12.70 -19.57 1.68
CA GLY A 112 -13.06 -18.30 2.31
C GLY A 112 -12.61 -18.24 3.76
N ALA A 113 -12.87 -19.29 4.55
CA ALA A 113 -12.42 -19.39 5.93
C ALA A 113 -10.90 -19.33 6.05
N LEU A 114 -10.16 -20.07 5.19
CA LEU A 114 -8.70 -20.04 5.16
C LEU A 114 -8.16 -18.64 4.88
N LEU A 115 -8.70 -17.94 3.87
CA LEU A 115 -8.28 -16.58 3.51
C LEU A 115 -8.56 -15.59 4.64
N VAL A 116 -9.73 -15.67 5.30
CA VAL A 116 -10.09 -14.79 6.41
C VAL A 116 -9.20 -15.03 7.62
N VAL A 117 -8.96 -16.30 7.99
CA VAL A 117 -8.05 -16.64 9.10
C VAL A 117 -6.65 -16.11 8.84
N TRP A 118 -6.12 -16.34 7.64
CA TRP A 118 -4.81 -15.81 7.24
C TRP A 118 -4.77 -14.28 7.30
N PHE A 119 -5.80 -13.61 6.78
CA PHE A 119 -5.91 -12.16 6.82
C PHE A 119 -5.86 -11.63 8.26
N ILE A 120 -6.65 -12.20 9.16
CA ILE A 120 -6.69 -11.77 10.57
C ILE A 120 -5.33 -11.95 11.23
N ILE A 121 -4.69 -13.12 11.06
CA ILE A 121 -3.36 -13.39 11.61
C ILE A 121 -2.34 -12.37 11.11
N SER A 122 -2.28 -12.15 9.79
CA SER A 122 -1.37 -11.18 9.19
C SER A 122 -1.66 -9.75 9.67
N ARG A 123 -2.93 -9.35 9.86
CA ARG A 123 -3.25 -8.01 10.39
C ARG A 123 -2.79 -7.84 11.82
N VAL A 124 -3.01 -8.83 12.70
CA VAL A 124 -2.58 -8.78 14.10
C VAL A 124 -1.05 -8.63 14.18
N LEU A 125 -0.30 -9.43 13.41
CA LEU A 125 1.16 -9.35 13.37
C LEU A 125 1.66 -7.98 12.88
N ASN A 126 1.03 -7.42 11.84
CA ASN A 126 1.40 -6.11 11.29
C ASN A 126 1.07 -4.94 12.23
N ILE A 127 -0.05 -5.01 12.96
CA ILE A 127 -0.42 -3.98 13.94
C ILE A 127 0.56 -4.03 15.12
N TRP A 128 0.87 -5.24 15.60
CA TRP A 128 1.82 -5.43 16.69
C TRP A 128 3.20 -4.86 16.34
N SER A 129 3.76 -5.23 15.19
CA SER A 129 5.06 -4.71 14.74
C SER A 129 5.03 -3.20 14.45
N GLY A 130 3.93 -2.68 13.91
CA GLY A 130 3.75 -1.26 13.67
C GLY A 130 3.68 -0.43 14.96
N MET A 131 3.00 -0.93 15.99
CA MET A 131 2.94 -0.27 17.29
C MET A 131 4.31 -0.22 17.99
N GLU A 132 5.09 -1.28 17.88
CA GLU A 132 6.44 -1.31 18.44
C GLU A 132 7.37 -0.38 17.67
N SER A 133 7.29 -0.39 16.34
CA SER A 133 8.02 0.53 15.47
C SER A 133 7.78 1.98 15.86
N LEU A 134 6.52 2.37 16.13
CA LEU A 134 6.13 3.75 16.46
C LEU A 134 6.70 4.25 17.80
N LYS A 135 6.92 3.37 18.79
CA LYS A 135 7.49 3.76 20.09
C LYS A 135 8.98 4.10 19.99
N GLY A 136 9.68 3.53 19.02
CA GLY A 136 11.11 3.76 18.79
C GLY A 136 11.44 4.98 17.93
N LEU A 137 10.46 5.76 17.46
CA LEU A 137 10.74 6.95 16.66
C LEU A 137 11.11 8.15 17.53
N GLU A 138 12.37 8.59 17.43
CA GLU A 138 12.82 9.92 17.85
C GLU A 138 12.90 10.85 16.64
N PRO A 139 11.91 11.74 16.41
CA PRO A 139 11.89 12.62 15.24
C PRO A 139 12.87 13.79 15.37
N ASN A 140 13.71 13.99 14.34
CA ASN A 140 14.57 15.18 14.23
C ASN A 140 13.79 16.47 13.93
N LEU A 141 14.44 17.62 14.15
CA LEU A 141 13.89 18.97 13.88
C LEU A 141 13.41 19.19 12.43
N PHE A 142 13.96 18.44 11.48
CA PHE A 142 13.60 18.46 10.05
C PHE A 142 12.57 17.38 9.66
N CYS A 143 12.00 16.67 10.63
CA CYS A 143 10.98 15.64 10.42
C CYS A 143 11.46 14.51 9.50
N THR A 144 12.74 14.17 9.66
CA THR A 144 13.41 13.03 9.03
C THR A 144 13.69 12.01 10.12
N THR A 145 13.34 10.75 9.88
CA THR A 145 13.67 9.63 10.75
C THR A 145 15.18 9.38 10.69
N THR A 146 15.88 9.56 11.81
CA THR A 146 17.35 9.38 11.92
C THR A 146 17.74 7.91 11.93
N GLU A 147 16.87 7.06 12.48
CA GLU A 147 17.07 5.62 12.62
C GLU A 147 15.79 4.91 12.14
N THR A 148 15.91 4.00 11.17
CA THR A 148 14.80 3.10 10.83
C THR A 148 14.82 1.93 11.81
N PRO A 149 13.78 1.73 12.64
CA PRO A 149 13.75 0.62 13.58
C PRO A 149 13.82 -0.72 12.82
N GLU A 150 14.52 -1.70 13.39
CA GLU A 150 14.66 -3.04 12.78
C GLU A 150 13.30 -3.71 12.53
N ASP A 151 12.29 -3.36 13.32
CA ASP A 151 10.90 -3.82 13.19
C ASP A 151 10.26 -3.45 11.84
N SER A 152 10.75 -2.39 11.18
CA SER A 152 10.31 -2.02 9.82
C SER A 152 10.68 -3.07 8.77
N LYS A 153 11.76 -3.85 9.00
CA LYS A 153 12.17 -4.94 8.10
C LYS A 153 11.18 -6.10 8.19
N TRP A 154 10.77 -6.47 9.40
CA TRP A 154 9.78 -7.51 9.66
C TRP A 154 8.44 -7.16 9.04
N PHE A 155 7.98 -5.92 9.21
CA PHE A 155 6.78 -5.42 8.56
C PHE A 155 6.83 -5.59 7.04
N SER A 156 7.91 -5.12 6.41
CA SER A 156 8.09 -5.21 4.95
C SER A 156 8.10 -6.67 4.47
N LEU A 157 8.76 -7.55 5.22
CA LEU A 157 8.80 -8.99 4.93
C LEU A 157 7.40 -9.62 5.00
N THR A 158 6.60 -9.30 6.03
CA THR A 158 5.22 -9.79 6.15
C THR A 158 4.35 -9.38 4.97
N VAL A 159 4.50 -8.14 4.47
CA VAL A 159 3.77 -7.67 3.28
C VAL A 159 4.17 -8.48 2.05
N VAL A 160 5.47 -8.72 1.82
CA VAL A 160 5.94 -9.54 0.68
C VAL A 160 5.41 -10.97 0.78
N ILE A 161 5.45 -11.58 1.97
CA ILE A 161 4.94 -12.94 2.18
C ILE A 161 3.43 -13.01 1.88
N ASN A 162 2.64 -12.04 2.31
CA ASN A 162 1.21 -11.98 2.01
C ASN A 162 0.96 -11.89 0.49
N GLN A 163 1.67 -10.99 -0.19
CA GLN A 163 1.54 -10.81 -1.63
C GLN A 163 1.97 -12.07 -2.40
N PHE A 164 3.05 -12.71 -1.95
CA PHE A 164 3.52 -13.97 -2.52
C PHE A 164 2.49 -15.09 -2.32
N LEU A 165 1.93 -15.23 -1.13
CA LEU A 165 0.90 -16.24 -0.86
C LEU A 165 -0.33 -16.05 -1.75
N LEU A 166 -0.83 -14.82 -1.85
CA LEU A 166 -1.97 -14.52 -2.73
C LEU A 166 -1.66 -14.83 -4.19
N TRP A 167 -0.45 -14.49 -4.64
CA TRP A 167 0.01 -14.81 -5.99
C TRP A 167 0.08 -16.33 -6.22
N VAL A 168 0.66 -17.09 -5.29
CA VAL A 168 0.76 -18.56 -5.37
C VAL A 168 -0.63 -19.20 -5.43
N LEU A 169 -1.57 -18.78 -4.58
CA LEU A 169 -2.94 -19.29 -4.59
C LEU A 169 -3.64 -18.98 -5.93
N THR A 170 -3.48 -17.76 -6.43
CA THR A 170 -4.03 -17.34 -7.72
C THR A 170 -3.44 -18.18 -8.87
N TYR A 171 -2.13 -18.40 -8.86
CA TYR A 171 -1.40 -19.16 -9.87
C TYR A 171 -1.73 -20.66 -9.82
N TYR A 172 -1.86 -21.23 -8.63
CA TYR A 172 -2.26 -22.63 -8.44
C TYR A 172 -3.64 -22.87 -9.04
N LYS A 173 -4.61 -22.01 -8.74
CA LYS A 173 -5.96 -22.13 -9.32
C LYS A 173 -5.96 -21.91 -10.82
N TYR A 174 -5.16 -20.97 -11.33
CA TYR A 174 -4.96 -20.78 -12.77
C TYR A 174 -4.49 -22.07 -13.45
N ARG A 175 -3.50 -22.76 -12.86
CA ARG A 175 -2.97 -24.01 -13.41
C ARG A 175 -4.02 -25.13 -13.42
N SER A 176 -4.83 -25.25 -12.36
CA SER A 176 -5.97 -26.18 -12.33
C SER A 176 -7.01 -25.82 -13.39
N ALA A 177 -7.38 -24.54 -13.52
CA ALA A 177 -8.33 -24.06 -14.53
C ALA A 177 -7.83 -24.31 -15.97
N VAL A 178 -6.53 -24.20 -16.23
CA VAL A 178 -5.94 -24.54 -17.53
C VAL A 178 -6.04 -26.05 -17.81
N ARG A 179 -5.78 -26.90 -16.81
CA ARG A 179 -5.91 -28.35 -16.94
C ARG A 179 -7.35 -28.79 -17.19
N GLU A 180 -8.31 -28.12 -16.57
CA GLU A 180 -9.75 -28.37 -16.71
C GLU A 180 -10.34 -27.76 -17.98
N GLY A 181 -9.55 -27.06 -18.82
CA GLY A 181 -10.02 -26.44 -20.06
C GLY A 181 -10.76 -25.10 -19.87
N TRP A 182 -10.84 -24.61 -18.64
CA TRP A 182 -11.48 -23.33 -18.26
C TRP A 182 -10.60 -22.10 -18.52
N SER A 183 -9.40 -22.27 -19.09
CA SER A 183 -8.47 -21.16 -19.40
C SER A 183 -9.03 -20.09 -20.34
N LYS A 184 -10.10 -20.42 -21.08
CA LYS A 184 -10.74 -19.50 -22.04
C LYS A 184 -11.56 -18.39 -21.37
N HIS A 185 -11.87 -18.50 -20.07
CA HIS A 185 -12.64 -17.45 -19.39
C HIS A 185 -11.80 -16.19 -19.16
N PRO A 186 -12.21 -15.01 -19.67
CA PRO A 186 -11.42 -13.79 -19.60
C PRO A 186 -11.17 -13.33 -18.15
N ILE A 187 -12.10 -13.63 -17.24
CA ILE A 187 -12.03 -13.26 -15.82
C ILE A 187 -10.79 -13.86 -15.14
N VAL A 188 -10.48 -15.13 -15.42
CA VAL A 188 -9.34 -15.83 -14.81
C VAL A 188 -8.02 -15.16 -15.22
N ARG A 189 -7.88 -14.84 -16.51
CA ARG A 189 -6.66 -14.22 -17.05
C ARG A 189 -6.45 -12.81 -16.51
N VAL A 190 -7.52 -12.03 -16.38
CA VAL A 190 -7.46 -10.67 -15.83
C VAL A 190 -7.04 -10.71 -14.36
N VAL A 191 -7.64 -11.57 -13.54
CA VAL A 191 -7.30 -11.67 -12.10
C VAL A 191 -5.84 -12.09 -11.89
N VAL A 192 -5.35 -13.09 -12.64
CA VAL A 192 -3.95 -13.55 -12.53
C VAL A 192 -2.97 -12.46 -12.94
N ARG A 193 -3.26 -11.76 -14.04
CA ARG A 193 -2.42 -10.68 -14.54
C ARG A 193 -2.34 -9.53 -13.55
N ASP A 194 -3.48 -9.09 -13.03
CA ASP A 194 -3.56 -7.99 -12.06
C ASP A 194 -2.82 -8.34 -10.77
N ASN A 195 -3.04 -9.55 -10.23
CA ASN A 195 -2.36 -10.00 -9.01
C ASN A 195 -0.83 -10.16 -9.23
N LEU A 196 -0.40 -10.59 -10.41
CA LEU A 196 1.02 -10.65 -10.77
C LEU A 196 1.66 -9.25 -10.84
N TRP A 197 1.00 -8.28 -11.49
CA TRP A 197 1.53 -6.91 -11.57
C TRP A 197 1.70 -6.30 -10.19
N VAL A 198 0.73 -6.48 -9.31
CA VAL A 198 0.84 -5.92 -7.96
C VAL A 198 1.92 -6.62 -7.15
N PHE A 199 2.06 -7.93 -7.25
CA PHE A 199 3.18 -8.65 -6.64
C PHE A 199 4.54 -8.11 -7.12
N ILE A 200 4.73 -7.94 -8.44
CA ILE A 200 5.98 -7.42 -9.01
C ILE A 200 6.25 -5.98 -8.56
N ILE A 201 5.24 -5.10 -8.63
CA ILE A 201 5.39 -3.69 -8.28
C ILE A 201 5.69 -3.53 -6.78
N LEU A 202 4.91 -4.18 -5.91
CA LEU A 202 5.10 -4.05 -4.46
C LEU A 202 6.43 -4.67 -4.00
N SER A 203 6.79 -5.84 -4.53
CA SER A 203 8.09 -6.45 -4.22
C SER A 203 9.25 -5.58 -4.74
N GLY A 204 9.15 -5.03 -5.95
CA GLY A 204 10.15 -4.11 -6.49
C GLY A 204 10.32 -2.83 -5.68
N ILE A 205 9.21 -2.23 -5.22
CA ILE A 205 9.25 -1.05 -4.33
C ILE A 205 9.93 -1.42 -3.01
N ILE A 206 9.58 -2.53 -2.37
CA ILE A 206 10.17 -2.92 -1.09
C ILE A 206 11.67 -3.25 -1.24
N ILE A 207 12.04 -4.00 -2.28
CA ILE A 207 13.44 -4.36 -2.56
C ILE A 207 14.29 -3.11 -2.85
N SER A 208 13.74 -2.09 -3.50
CA SER A 208 14.47 -0.83 -3.75
C SER A 208 14.56 0.08 -2.52
N LEU A 209 13.60 0.00 -1.60
CA LEU A 209 13.59 0.79 -0.36
C LEU A 209 14.57 0.25 0.70
N LEU A 210 14.79 -1.06 0.78
CA LEU A 210 15.73 -1.69 1.72
C LEU A 210 17.19 -1.20 1.60
N PRO A 211 17.83 -1.16 0.42
CA PRO A 211 19.18 -0.64 0.28
C PRO A 211 19.21 0.88 0.51
N TYR A 212 18.14 1.60 0.17
CA TYR A 212 18.03 3.03 0.41
C TYR A 212 18.03 3.36 1.92
N SER A 213 17.28 2.60 2.72
CA SER A 213 17.27 2.78 4.19
C SER A 213 18.61 2.43 4.82
N LEU A 214 19.27 1.36 4.36
CA LEU A 214 20.61 0.98 4.85
C LEU A 214 21.68 2.02 4.47
N TYR A 215 21.63 2.53 3.25
CA TYR A 215 22.54 3.58 2.77
C TYR A 215 22.39 4.87 3.57
N ILE A 216 21.15 5.32 3.83
CA ILE A 216 20.89 6.51 4.64
C ILE A 216 21.38 6.33 6.08
N GLN A 217 21.14 5.16 6.69
CA GLN A 217 21.58 4.89 8.05
C GLN A 217 23.12 4.91 8.16
N GLN A 218 23.83 4.40 7.14
CA GLN A 218 25.30 4.49 7.09
C GLN A 218 25.79 5.93 6.96
N VAL A 219 25.18 6.74 6.09
CA VAL A 219 25.58 8.15 5.92
C VAL A 219 25.26 8.99 7.17
N GLY A 220 24.12 8.75 7.82
CA GLY A 220 23.76 9.41 9.08
C GLY A 220 24.78 9.16 10.19
N ASN A 221 25.23 7.91 10.35
CA ASN A 221 26.24 7.54 11.33
C ASN A 221 27.64 8.14 11.07
N ILE A 222 27.96 8.48 9.82
CA ILE A 222 29.25 9.11 9.46
C ILE A 222 29.21 10.63 9.70
N VAL A 223 28.05 11.28 9.51
CA VAL A 223 27.91 12.74 9.61
C VAL A 223 27.71 13.23 11.05
N PHE A 224 27.15 12.41 11.94
CA PHE A 224 26.88 12.75 13.34
C PHE A 224 27.93 12.20 14.34
N ARG A 225 29.09 11.75 13.85
CA ARG A 225 30.23 11.35 14.69
C ARG A 225 31.33 12.40 14.69
#